data_AF-A0A976RT09-F1
#
_entry.id   AF-A0A976RT09-F1
#
_cell.length_a   1.000
_cell.length_b   1.000
_cell.length_c   1.000
_cell.angle_alpha   90.00
_cell.angle_beta   90.00
_cell.angle_gamma   90.00
#
_symmetry.space_group_name_H-M   'P 1'
#
loop_
_entity.id
_entity.type
_entity.pdbx_description
1 polymer ?
#
loop_
_entity_poly.entity_id
_entity_poly.type
_entity_poly.pdbx_seq_one_letter_code
_entity_poly.pdbx_strand_id
1 'polypeptide(L)'
;MDQARQTEVLTSLRRTRSHIINALDGTNENSNVIKDIDHFVKVLNETPLDQITEKDVDYHFSIIKAEINCSLNCFTHALNAIK
;
A
#
# COMPACT_ATOMS: atom_id res chain seq x y z
N MET A 1 16.34 -10.78 23.66
CA MET A 1 15.37 -11.23 22.64
C MET A 1 16.00 -12.42 21.93
N ASP A 2 15.28 -13.53 21.76
CA ASP A 2 15.86 -14.73 21.16
C ASP A 2 16.28 -14.49 19.70
N GLN A 3 17.38 -15.10 19.26
CA GLN A 3 18.04 -14.83 17.98
C GLN A 3 17.14 -15.19 16.78
N ALA A 4 16.29 -16.21 16.96
CA ALA A 4 15.24 -16.58 16.00
C ALA A 4 14.19 -15.47 15.84
N ARG A 5 13.71 -14.90 16.95
CA ARG A 5 12.74 -13.80 16.97
C ARG A 5 13.31 -12.53 16.32
N GLN A 6 14.59 -12.24 16.56
CA GLN A 6 15.25 -11.08 15.93
C GLN A 6 15.40 -11.25 14.41
N THR A 7 15.67 -12.47 13.94
CA THR A 7 15.76 -12.80 12.51
C THR A 7 14.41 -12.69 11.80
N GLU A 8 13.34 -13.12 12.46
CA GLU A 8 11.97 -13.02 11.95
C GLU A 8 11.51 -11.56 11.79
N VAL A 9 11.76 -10.72 12.80
CA VAL A 9 11.43 -9.29 12.77
C VAL A 9 12.19 -8.57 11.64
N LEU A 10 13.49 -8.85 11.47
CA LEU A 10 14.29 -8.27 10.38
C LEU A 10 13.81 -8.73 8.99
N THR A 11 13.36 -9.97 8.87
CA THR A 11 12.80 -10.51 7.63
C THR A 11 11.48 -9.84 7.28
N SER A 12 10.61 -9.64 8.29
CA SER A 12 9.34 -8.92 8.14
C SER A 12 9.57 -7.48 7.69
N LEU A 13 10.51 -6.75 8.31
CA LEU A 13 10.87 -5.38 7.90
C LEU A 13 11.38 -5.29 6.46
N ARG A 14 12.22 -6.22 6.03
CA ARG A 14 12.72 -6.27 4.65
C ARG A 14 11.58 -6.48 3.64
N ARG A 15 10.65 -7.38 3.96
CA ARG A 15 9.46 -7.63 3.12
C ARG A 15 8.57 -6.39 3.06
N THR A 16 8.21 -5.80 4.21
CA THR A 16 7.37 -4.61 4.27
C THR A 16 8.01 -3.43 3.55
N ARG A 17 9.32 -3.21 3.70
CA ARG A 17 10.07 -2.19 2.95
C ARG A 17 10.00 -2.44 1.45
N SER A 18 10.20 -3.68 1.00
CA SER A 18 10.11 -4.01 -0.42
C SER A 18 8.69 -3.83 -0.97
N HIS A 19 7.67 -4.17 -0.19
CA HIS A 19 6.27 -3.96 -0.58
C HIS A 19 5.93 -2.47 -0.71
N ILE A 20 6.37 -1.63 0.23
CA ILE A 20 6.18 -0.18 0.17
C ILE A 20 6.91 0.42 -1.03
N ILE A 21 8.19 0.10 -1.21
CA ILE A 21 8.99 0.62 -2.33
C ILE A 21 8.36 0.21 -3.66
N ASN A 22 8.06 -1.08 -3.85
CA ASN A 22 7.50 -1.53 -5.11
C ASN A 22 6.05 -1.07 -5.33
N ALA A 23 5.30 -0.77 -4.26
CA ALA A 23 3.98 -0.12 -4.36
C ALA A 23 4.08 1.35 -4.77
N LEU A 24 5.14 2.05 -4.36
CA LEU A 24 5.39 3.43 -4.77
C LEU A 24 6.02 3.52 -6.17
N ASP A 25 6.87 2.54 -6.52
CA ASP A 25 7.57 2.46 -7.80
C ASP A 25 6.74 1.76 -8.90
N GLY A 26 5.53 1.27 -8.60
CA GLY A 26 4.66 0.62 -9.58
C GLY A 26 5.06 -0.81 -9.98
N THR A 27 6.07 -1.41 -9.34
CA THR A 27 6.69 -2.68 -9.78
C THR A 27 6.19 -3.93 -9.05
N ASN A 28 5.39 -3.77 -7.99
CA ASN A 28 4.74 -4.89 -7.31
C ASN A 28 3.27 -4.97 -7.72
N GLU A 29 3.02 -5.74 -8.77
CA GLU A 29 1.67 -6.05 -9.30
C GLU A 29 0.75 -6.69 -8.24
N ASN A 30 1.31 -7.28 -7.18
CA ASN A 30 0.54 -7.85 -6.09
C ASN A 30 0.16 -6.85 -4.99
N SER A 31 0.65 -5.61 -5.04
CA SER A 31 0.34 -4.56 -4.07
C SER A 31 -1.14 -4.16 -4.14
N ASN A 32 -1.81 -4.08 -2.99
CA ASN A 32 -3.17 -3.55 -2.91
C ASN A 32 -3.25 -2.12 -3.44
N VAL A 33 -2.24 -1.29 -3.14
CA VAL A 33 -2.15 0.09 -3.66
C VAL A 33 -2.14 0.12 -5.19
N ILE A 34 -1.37 -0.77 -5.83
CA ILE A 34 -1.31 -0.85 -7.30
C ILE A 34 -2.62 -1.37 -7.87
N LYS A 35 -3.20 -2.40 -7.27
CA LYS A 35 -4.51 -2.94 -7.68
C LYS A 35 -5.62 -1.91 -7.56
N ASP A 36 -5.64 -1.11 -6.51
CA ASP A 36 -6.64 -0.05 -6.31
C ASP A 36 -6.46 1.10 -7.31
N ILE A 37 -5.20 1.46 -7.64
CA ILE A 37 -4.89 2.44 -8.70
C ILE A 37 -5.34 1.90 -10.07
N ASP A 38 -4.98 0.67 -10.42
CA ASP A 38 -5.34 0.05 -11.70
C ASP A 38 -6.86 -0.08 -11.84
N HIS A 39 -7.54 -0.47 -10.76
CA HIS A 39 -8.99 -0.51 -10.71
C HIS A 39 -9.60 0.88 -10.89
N PHE A 40 -9.05 1.91 -10.25
CA PHE A 40 -9.56 3.26 -10.42
C PHE A 40 -9.34 3.79 -11.85
N VAL A 41 -8.16 3.57 -12.44
CA VAL A 41 -7.89 3.89 -13.85
C VAL A 41 -8.86 3.16 -14.79
N LYS A 42 -9.15 1.89 -14.51
CA LYS A 42 -10.16 1.13 -15.26
C LYS A 42 -11.54 1.77 -15.16
N VAL A 43 -11.99 2.13 -13.96
CA VAL A 43 -13.26 2.84 -13.75
C VAL A 43 -13.30 4.15 -14.54
N LEU A 44 -12.22 4.95 -14.52
CA LEU A 44 -12.14 6.20 -15.28
C LEU A 44 -12.18 5.99 -16.80
N ASN A 45 -11.64 4.89 -17.32
CA ASN A 45 -11.68 4.55 -18.75
C ASN A 45 -13.03 4.00 -19.21
N GLU A 46 -13.77 3.33 -18.32
CA GLU A 46 -15.06 2.70 -18.61
C GLU A 46 -16.25 3.64 -18.35
N THR A 47 -16.05 4.69 -17.55
CA THR A 47 -17.10 5.65 -17.16
C THR A 47 -17.08 6.89 -18.06
N PRO A 48 -18.23 7.33 -18.61
CA PRO A 48 -18.32 8.61 -19.30
C PRO A 48 -17.87 9.78 -18.43
N LEU A 49 -17.09 10.71 -18.99
CA LEU A 49 -16.48 11.83 -18.26
C LEU A 49 -17.50 12.72 -17.53
N ASP A 50 -18.71 12.86 -18.05
CA ASP A 50 -19.81 13.62 -17.46
C ASP A 50 -20.45 12.94 -16.25
N GLN A 51 -20.12 11.67 -16.00
CA GLN A 51 -20.58 10.88 -14.85
C GLN A 51 -19.53 10.76 -13.75
N ILE A 52 -18.28 11.18 -14.01
CA ILE A 52 -17.21 11.16 -13.02
C ILE A 52 -17.31 12.42 -12.15
N THR A 53 -17.60 12.23 -10.86
CA THR A 53 -17.66 13.34 -9.91
C THR A 53 -16.38 13.46 -9.09
N GLU A 54 -16.07 14.66 -8.60
CA GLU A 54 -14.97 14.89 -7.66
C GLU A 54 -15.09 14.01 -6.41
N LYS A 55 -16.32 13.75 -5.95
CA LYS A 55 -16.60 12.87 -4.82
C LYS A 55 -16.18 11.42 -5.08
N ASP A 56 -16.35 10.92 -6.29
CA ASP A 56 -15.95 9.56 -6.66
C ASP A 56 -14.42 9.45 -6.71
N VAL A 57 -13.76 10.48 -7.27
CA VAL A 57 -12.30 10.59 -7.29
C VAL A 57 -11.75 10.61 -5.85
N ASP A 58 -12.29 11.48 -4.99
CA ASP A 58 -11.89 11.59 -3.58
C ASP A 58 -12.07 10.28 -2.82
N TYR A 59 -13.16 9.56 -3.07
CA TYR A 59 -13.41 8.25 -2.48
C TYR A 59 -12.31 7.25 -2.83
N HIS A 60 -11.95 7.13 -4.11
CA HIS A 60 -10.87 6.22 -4.54
C HIS A 60 -9.50 6.62 -3.97
N PHE A 61 -9.19 7.92 -3.95
CA PHE A 61 -7.97 8.42 -3.31
C PHE A 61 -7.94 8.13 -1.80
N SER A 62 -9.08 8.16 -1.11
CA SER A 62 -9.16 7.85 0.32
C SER A 62 -8.78 6.39 0.62
N ILE A 63 -9.19 5.45 -0.24
CA ILE A 63 -8.85 4.02 -0.13
C ILE A 63 -7.35 3.83 -0.32
N ILE A 64 -6.79 4.38 -1.40
CA ILE A 64 -5.35 4.29 -1.71
C ILE A 64 -4.52 4.84 -0.54
N LYS A 65 -4.92 5.98 0.01
CA LYS A 65 -4.27 6.60 1.17
C LYS A 65 -4.35 5.72 2.42
N ALA A 66 -5.46 5.02 2.65
CA ALA A 66 -5.61 4.11 3.77
C ALA A 66 -4.65 2.91 3.68
N GLU A 67 -4.50 2.31 2.49
CA GLU A 67 -3.56 1.20 2.26
C GLU A 67 -2.09 1.61 2.47
N ILE A 68 -1.72 2.81 2.01
CA ILE A 68 -0.38 3.39 2.26
C ILE A 68 -0.16 3.57 3.76
N ASN A 69 -1.11 4.17 4.47
CA ASN A 69 -1.00 4.39 5.92
C ASN A 69 -0.93 3.07 6.70
N CYS A 70 -1.70 2.06 6.30
CA CYS A 70 -1.64 0.73 6.89
C CYS A 70 -0.22 0.13 6.74
N SER A 71 0.34 0.20 5.53
CA SER A 71 1.69 -0.29 5.24
C SER A 71 2.77 0.42 6.08
N LEU A 72 2.68 1.76 6.21
CA LEU A 72 3.58 2.56 7.04
C LEU A 72 3.44 2.25 8.53
N ASN A 73 2.23 2.02 9.02
CA ASN A 73 1.98 1.63 10.40
C ASN A 73 2.56 0.25 10.72
N CYS A 74 2.40 -0.73 9.82
CA CYS A 74 3.02 -2.05 9.95
C CYS A 74 4.55 -1.95 10.02
N PHE A 75 5.14 -1.14 9.14
CA PHE A 75 6.59 -0.89 9.14
C PHE A 75 7.06 -0.26 10.46
N THR A 76 6.35 0.76 10.95
CA THR A 76 6.68 1.48 12.18
C THR A 76 6.58 0.57 13.42
N HIS A 77 5.53 -0.26 13.51
CA HIS A 77 5.41 -1.26 14.58
C HIS A 77 6.57 -2.26 14.57
N ALA A 78 6.92 -2.76 13.38
CA ALA A 78 8.03 -3.70 13.25
C ALA A 78 9.38 -3.06 13.62
N LEU A 79 9.58 -1.76 13.34
CA LEU A 79 10.76 -1.01 13.81
C LEU A 79 10.78 -0.84 15.32
N ASN A 80 9.65 -0.51 15.94
CA ASN A 80 9.56 -0.35 17.39
C ASN A 80 9.80 -1.68 18.13
N ALA A 81 9.43 -2.82 17.53
CA ALA A 81 9.68 -4.15 18.09
C ALA A 81 11.16 -4.57 18.12
N ILE A 82 12.05 -3.83 17.44
CA ILE A 82 13.50 -4.03 17.49
C ILE A 82 14.15 -3.29 18.66
N LYS A 83 13.54 -2.20 19.13
CA LYS A 83 14.04 -1.40 20.27
C LYS A 83 13.78 -2.11 21.60
#